data_AF-A0A0P7X792-F1
#
_entry.id   AF-A0A0P7X792-F1
#
_cell.length_a   1.000
_cell.length_b   1.000
_cell.length_c   1.000
_cell.angle_alpha   90.00
_cell.angle_beta   90.00
_cell.angle_gamma   90.00
#
_symmetry.space_group_name_H-M   'P 1'
#
loop_
_entity.id
_entity.type
_entity.pdbx_description
1 polymer ?
#
loop_
_entity_poly.entity_id
_entity_poly.type
_entity_poly.pdbx_seq_one_letter_code
_entity_poly.pdbx_strand_id
1 'polypeptide(L)' 'MQRRHAQEYRSLARYMVKQARMLKQMGLAAKAGALVERALAYHRLGWSLQGREPALQPVPVRVRSRR' A
#
# COMPACT_ATOMS: atom_id res chain seq x y z
N MET A 1 16.04 -12.07 -8.67
CA MET A 1 14.58 -12.31 -8.86
C MET A 1 13.71 -11.74 -7.73
N GLN A 2 13.97 -12.02 -6.45
CA GLN A 2 13.06 -11.66 -5.34
C GLN A 2 12.71 -10.16 -5.22
N ARG A 3 13.65 -9.25 -5.52
CA ARG A 3 13.41 -7.80 -5.52
C ARG A 3 12.35 -7.34 -6.53
N ARG A 4 12.25 -7.99 -7.69
CA ARG A 4 11.28 -7.67 -8.74
C ARG A 4 9.87 -8.06 -8.27
N HIS A 5 9.72 -9.26 -7.72
CA HIS A 5 8.43 -9.72 -7.18
C HIS A 5 8.00 -8.85 -5.98
N ALA A 6 8.94 -8.48 -5.11
CA ALA A 6 8.69 -7.53 -4.02
C ALA A 6 8.15 -6.17 -4.51
N GLN A 7 8.60 -5.70 -5.68
CA GLN A 7 8.14 -4.45 -6.28
C GLN A 7 6.77 -4.62 -6.97
N GLU A 8 6.53 -5.77 -7.61
CA GLU A 8 5.25 -6.13 -8.20
C GLU A 8 4.14 -6.21 -7.14
N TYR A 9 4.39 -6.88 -6.00
CA TYR A 9 3.42 -6.94 -4.89
C TYR A 9 3.10 -5.57 -4.29
N ARG A 10 4.10 -4.68 -4.15
CA ARG A 10 3.86 -3.30 -3.67
C ARG A 10 3.10 -2.45 -4.69
N SER A 11 3.35 -2.64 -5.98
CA SER A 11 2.58 -1.97 -7.04
C SER A 11 1.14 -2.46 -7.08
N LEU A 12 0.92 -3.77 -6.94
CA LEU A 12 -0.40 -4.36 -6.84
C LEU A 12 -1.17 -3.81 -5.63
N ALA A 13 -0.54 -3.77 -4.46
CA ALA A 13 -1.14 -3.19 -3.25
C ALA A 13 -1.59 -1.74 -3.47
N ARG A 14 -0.75 -0.90 -4.10
CA ARG A 14 -1.12 0.49 -4.43
C ARG A 14 -2.31 0.57 -5.38
N TYR A 15 -2.36 -0.30 -6.38
CA TYR A 15 -3.48 -0.36 -7.31
C TYR A 15 -4.78 -0.75 -6.59
N MET A 16 -4.74 -1.74 -5.71
CA MET A 16 -5.89 -2.19 -4.92
C MET A 16 -6.42 -1.09 -3.99
N VAL A 17 -5.54 -0.29 -3.38
CA VAL A 17 -5.96 0.89 -2.57
C VAL A 17 -6.68 1.93 -3.44
N LYS A 18 -6.22 2.19 -4.66
CA LYS A 18 -6.91 3.11 -5.59
C LYS A 18 -8.31 2.60 -5.94
N GLN A 19 -8.43 1.31 -6.24
CA GLN A 19 -9.72 0.66 -6.52
C GLN A 19 -10.64 0.70 -5.28
N ALA A 20 -10.10 0.48 -4.09
CA ALA A 20 -10.88 0.56 -2.85
C ALA A 20 -11.42 1.98 -2.60
N ARG A 21 -10.65 3.01 -2.95
CA ARG A 21 -11.12 4.40 -2.89
C ARG A 21 -12.27 4.65 -3.85
N MET A 22 -12.21 4.11 -5.07
CA MET A 22 -13.32 4.20 -6.03
C MET A 22 -14.57 3.48 -5.52
N LEU A 23 -14.41 2.25 -4.99
CA LEU A 23 -15.52 1.49 -4.39
C LEU A 23 -16.16 2.25 -3.23
N LYS A 24 -15.35 2.90 -2.38
CA LYS A 24 -15.87 3.75 -1.30
C LYS A 24 -16.67 4.93 -1.83
N GLN A 25 -16.21 5.59 -2.90
CA GLN A 25 -16.95 6.68 -3.54
C GLN A 25 -18.28 6.23 -4.16
N MET A 26 -18.36 4.98 -4.62
CA MET A 26 -19.59 4.36 -5.12
C MET A 26 -20.53 3.86 -4.01
N GLY A 27 -20.22 4.11 -2.73
CA GLY A 27 -21.01 3.62 -1.60
C GLY A 27 -20.78 2.15 -1.25
N LEU A 28 -19.86 1.45 -1.92
CA LEU A 28 -19.56 0.03 -1.72
C LEU A 28 -18.51 -0.17 -0.61
N ALA A 29 -18.80 0.32 0.59
CA ALA A 29 -17.85 0.35 1.71
C ALA A 29 -17.33 -1.04 2.12
N ALA A 30 -18.18 -2.07 2.15
CA ALA A 30 -17.77 -3.43 2.52
C ALA A 30 -16.76 -4.02 1.50
N LYS A 31 -17.01 -3.82 0.20
CA LYS A 31 -16.08 -4.25 -0.86
C LYS A 31 -14.77 -3.47 -0.81
N ALA A 32 -14.83 -2.17 -0.51
CA ALA A 32 -13.64 -1.35 -0.32
C ALA A 32 -12.79 -1.88 0.86
N GLY A 33 -13.42 -2.21 2.00
CA GLY A 33 -12.74 -2.78 3.17
C GLY A 33 -12.01 -4.08 2.85
N ALA A 34 -12.71 -5.05 2.27
CA ALA A 34 -12.11 -6.32 1.85
C ALA A 34 -10.94 -6.13 0.86
N LEU A 35 -11.02 -5.12 -0.01
CA LEU A 35 -9.96 -4.83 -0.97
C LEU A 35 -8.74 -4.18 -0.31
N VAL A 36 -8.94 -3.34 0.72
CA VAL A 36 -7.85 -2.77 1.52
C VAL A 36 -7.12 -3.85 2.32
N GLU A 37 -7.83 -4.80 2.94
CA GLU A 37 -7.21 -5.90 3.68
C GLU A 37 -6.28 -6.73 2.79
N ARG A 38 -6.73 -7.06 1.59
CA ARG A 38 -5.90 -7.76 0.59
C ARG A 38 -4.71 -6.91 0.14
N ALA A 39 -4.90 -5.60 -0.05
CA ALA A 39 -3.81 -4.69 -0.40
C ALA A 39 -2.72 -4.67 0.69
N LEU A 40 -3.11 -4.66 1.97
CA LEU A 40 -2.18 -4.71 3.09
C LEU A 40 -1.41 -6.04 3.11
N ALA A 41 -2.07 -7.17 2.83
CA ALA A 41 -1.41 -8.47 2.75
C ALA A 41 -0.31 -8.48 1.68
N TYR A 42 -0.59 -8.00 0.46
CA TYR A 42 0.41 -7.90 -0.61
C TYR A 42 1.51 -6.88 -0.30
N HIS A 43 1.17 -5.78 0.38
CA HIS A 43 2.18 -4.81 0.81
C HIS A 43 3.18 -5.43 1.78
N ARG A 44 2.70 -6.16 2.79
CA ARG A 44 3.53 -6.89 3.76
C ARG A 44 4.38 -7.97 3.07
N LEU A 45 3.77 -8.76 2.17
CA LEU A 45 4.49 -9.76 1.38
C LEU A 45 5.61 -9.14 0.53
N GLY A 46 5.35 -7.97 -0.07
CA GLY A 46 6.36 -7.26 -0.85
C GLY A 46 7.54 -6.77 0.00
N TRP A 47 7.33 -6.46 1.27
CA TRP A 47 8.41 -6.08 2.19
C TRP A 47 9.18 -7.29 2.73
N SER A 48 8.48 -8.37 3.11
CA SER A 48 9.12 -9.59 3.58
C SER A 48 10.03 -10.20 2.52
N LEU A 49 9.60 -10.19 1.25
CA LEU A 49 10.41 -10.64 0.10
C LEU A 49 11.63 -9.77 -0.21
N GLN A 50 11.69 -8.55 0.33
CA GLN A 50 12.85 -7.67 0.18
C GLN A 50 13.84 -7.81 1.34
N GLY A 51 13.56 -8.67 2.33
CA GLY A 51 14.38 -8.83 3.54
C GLY A 51 14.42 -7.59 4.42
N ARG A 52 13.49 -6.65 4.19
CA ARG A 52 13.38 -5.39 4.91
C ARG A 52 11.96 -5.37 5.47
N GLU A 53 11.79 -5.88 6.69
CA GLU A 53 10.61 -5.59 7.50
C GLU A 53 10.28 -4.09 7.35
N PRO A 54 9.02 -3.70 7.12
CA PRO A 54 8.65 -2.31 7.14
C PRO A 54 8.70 -1.85 8.59
N ALA A 55 9.91 -1.58 9.09
CA ALA A 55 10.06 -0.60 10.13
C ALA A 55 9.24 0.60 9.66
N LEU A 56 8.24 0.98 10.44
CA LEU A 56 7.46 2.20 10.28
C LEU A 56 8.43 3.39 10.32
N GLN A 57 9.22 3.57 9.27
CA GLN A 57 10.14 4.68 9.15
C GLN A 57 9.24 5.87 8.86
N PRO A 58 9.18 6.86 9.77
CA PRO A 58 8.39 8.04 9.54
C PRO A 58 8.88 8.67 8.22
N VAL A 59 7.96 8.80 7.26
CA VAL A 59 8.26 9.48 6.00
C VAL A 59 8.63 10.91 6.37
N PRO A 60 9.82 11.42 6.02
CA PRO A 60 10.20 12.77 6.35
C PRO A 60 9.29 13.73 5.58
N VAL A 61 8.31 14.29 6.28
CA VAL A 61 7.46 15.35 5.73
C VAL A 61 8.31 16.61 5.69
N ARG A 62 8.69 17.05 4.48
CA ARG A 62 9.29 18.38 4.30
C ARG A 62 8.21 19.42 4.60
N VAL A 63 8.17 19.90 5.84
CA VAL A 63 7.37 21.05 6.22
C VAL A 63 7.99 22.27 5.54
N ARG A 64 7.37 22.75 4.46
CA ARG A 64 7.74 24.01 3.83
C ARG A 64 7.40 25.13 4.82
N SER A 65 8.40 25.60 5.55
CA SER A 65 8.32 26.84 6.33
C SER A 65 8.09 28.00 5.37
N ARG A 66 6.84 28.49 5.31
CA ARG A 66 6.55 29.83 4.75
C ARG A 66 6.99 30.85 5.79
N ARG A 67 8.06 31.59 5.49
CA ARG A 67 8.24 32.96 5.99
C ARG A 67 7.49 33.90 5.06
#